data_AF-A0A970LFQ9-F1
#
_entry.id   AF-A0A970LFQ9-F1
#
_cell.length_a   1.000
_cell.length_b   1.000
_cell.length_c   1.000
_cell.angle_alpha   90.00
_cell.angle_beta   90.00
_cell.angle_gamma   90.00
#
_symmetry.space_group_name_H-M   'P 1'
#
loop_
_entity.id
_entity.type
_entity.pdbx_description
1 polymer ?
#
loop_
_entity_poly.entity_id
_entity_poly.type
_entity_poly.pdbx_seq_one_letter_code
_entity_poly.pdbx_strand_id
1 'polypeptide(L)'
;MMQLKAYRITMYKCIIDSKWIEVSPLAVLVGKNESGKTSLLKALHKLNPFQSHPYKMAEEWTIGRRNQRYISQVIFEASIELNSENQLKLNP
;
A
#
# COMPACT_ATOMS: atom_id res chain seq x y z
N MET A 1 2.71 17.52 8.86
CA MET A 1 2.68 16.62 7.70
C MET A 1 2.85 15.17 8.14
N MET A 2 2.01 14.28 7.61
CA MET A 2 2.12 12.83 7.77
C MET A 2 3.20 12.27 6.84
N GLN A 3 4.02 11.34 7.33
CA GLN A 3 5.03 10.62 6.54
C GLN A 3 4.83 9.11 6.70
N LEU A 4 4.72 8.38 5.59
CA LEU A 4 4.69 6.91 5.61
C LEU A 4 6.10 6.36 5.88
N LYS A 5 6.26 5.57 6.94
CA LYS A 5 7.55 4.96 7.35
C LYS A 5 7.66 3.50 6.96
N ALA A 6 6.57 2.76 7.08
CA ALA A 6 6.53 1.36 6.66
C ALA A 6 5.11 0.97 6.29
N TYR A 7 4.98 -0.06 5.47
CA TYR A 7 3.68 -0.61 5.10
C TYR A 7 3.73 -2.13 5.01
N ARG A 8 2.56 -2.74 5.14
CA ARG A 8 2.34 -4.17 4.88
C ARG A 8 1.04 -4.37 4.14
N ILE A 9 1.10 -5.17 3.09
CA ILE A 9 -0.03 -5.50 2.23
C ILE A 9 -0.28 -7.01 2.33
N THR A 10 -1.52 -7.40 2.62
CA THR A 10 -1.91 -8.80 2.69
C THR A 10 -3.14 -9.06 1.81
N MET A 11 -3.24 -10.28 1.28
CA MET A 11 -4.39 -10.75 0.49
C MET A 11 -4.84 -9.81 -0.66
N TYR A 12 -3.87 -9.28 -1.42
CA TYR A 12 -4.10 -8.36 -2.54
C TYR A 12 -3.52 -8.89 -3.86
N LYS A 13 -4.37 -9.23 -4.82
CA LYS A 13 -4.01 -9.77 -6.15
C LYS A 13 -3.07 -10.98 -6.06
N CYS A 14 -1.79 -10.84 -6.38
CA CYS A 14 -0.79 -11.90 -6.26
C CYS A 14 -0.03 -11.88 -4.92
N ILE A 15 -0.26 -10.85 -4.08
CA ILE A 15 0.39 -10.69 -2.79
C ILE A 15 -0.42 -11.44 -1.73
N ILE A 16 0.21 -12.42 -1.10
CA ILE A 16 -0.35 -13.10 0.08
C ILE A 16 -0.04 -12.28 1.33
N ASP A 17 1.24 -11.95 1.51
CA ASP A 17 1.77 -11.12 2.59
C ASP A 17 3.09 -10.51 2.11
N SER A 18 3.15 -9.18 1.97
CA SER A 18 4.37 -8.47 1.58
C SER A 18 5.42 -8.44 2.69
N LYS A 19 5.02 -8.81 3.92
CA LYS A 19 5.71 -8.42 5.16
C LYS A 19 5.80 -6.89 5.28
N TRP A 20 6.39 -6.44 6.39
CA TRP A 20 6.68 -5.03 6.56
C TRP A 20 7.79 -4.62 5.60
N ILE A 21 7.53 -3.56 4.84
CA ILE A 21 8.49 -2.91 3.95
C ILE A 21 8.69 -1.49 4.46
N GLU A 22 9.94 -1.16 4.80
CA GLU A 22 10.33 0.19 5.20
C GLU A 22 10.39 1.12 3.98
N VAL A 23 9.97 2.36 4.18
CA VAL A 23 9.96 3.41 3.16
C VAL A 23 11.17 4.30 3.34
N SER A 24 12.04 4.29 2.34
CA SER A 24 13.14 5.24 2.18
C SER A 24 12.75 6.37 1.22
N PRO A 25 13.43 7.54 1.27
CA PRO A 25 13.24 8.61 0.29
C PRO A 25 13.44 8.16 -1.16
N LEU A 26 14.28 7.14 -1.38
CA LEU A 26 14.48 6.47 -2.65
C LEU A 26 14.34 4.96 -2.45
N ALA A 27 13.32 4.37 -3.06
CA ALA A 27 13.06 2.94 -3.05
C ALA A 27 13.01 2.39 -4.48
N VAL A 28 13.66 1.25 -4.72
CA VAL A 28 13.68 0.59 -6.03
C VAL A 28 13.04 -0.80 -5.90
N LEU A 29 12.04 -1.08 -6.73
CA LEU A 29 11.38 -2.38 -6.79
C LEU A 29 11.99 -3.24 -7.91
N VAL A 30 12.70 -4.31 -7.54
CA VAL A 30 13.32 -5.26 -8.47
C VAL A 30 12.66 -6.63 -8.41
N GLY A 31 12.75 -7.39 -9.48
CA GLY A 31 12.22 -8.76 -9.57
C GLY A 31 11.78 -9.13 -10.97
N LYS A 32 11.57 -10.43 -11.21
CA LYS A 32 11.10 -10.97 -12.51
C LYS A 32 9.77 -10.35 -12.94
N ASN A 33 9.43 -10.44 -14.22
CA ASN A 33 8.08 -10.13 -14.68
C ASN A 33 7.06 -10.92 -13.85
N GLU A 34 5.89 -10.32 -13.60
CA GLU A 34 4.77 -10.93 -12.86
C GLU A 34 5.02 -11.22 -11.36
N SER A 35 6.19 -10.88 -10.82
CA SER A 35 6.51 -10.99 -9.38
C SER A 35 5.63 -10.13 -8.44
N GLY A 36 4.74 -9.30 -8.99
CA GLY A 36 3.81 -8.49 -8.19
C GLY A 36 4.24 -7.06 -7.88
N LYS A 37 5.34 -6.56 -8.47
CA LYS A 37 5.79 -5.16 -8.32
C LYS A 37 4.67 -4.14 -8.60
N THR A 38 3.97 -4.31 -9.72
CA THR A 38 2.82 -3.44 -10.08
C THR A 38 1.66 -3.58 -9.10
N SER A 39 1.42 -4.77 -8.55
CA SER A 39 0.39 -4.99 -7.53
C SER A 39 0.72 -4.24 -6.25
N LEU A 40 1.99 -4.25 -5.82
CA LEU A 40 2.47 -3.52 -4.65
C LEU A 40 2.23 -2.01 -4.79
N LEU A 41 2.64 -1.44 -5.93
CA LEU A 41 2.44 -0.02 -6.23
C LEU A 41 0.96 0.36 -6.32
N LYS A 42 0.11 -0.50 -6.90
CA LYS A 42 -1.34 -0.27 -6.97
C LYS A 42 -2.00 -0.27 -5.59
N ALA A 43 -1.58 -1.16 -4.69
CA ALA A 43 -2.07 -1.17 -3.31
C ALA A 43 -1.65 0.10 -2.56
N LEU A 44 -0.38 0.52 -2.68
CA LEU A 44 0.11 1.76 -2.09
C LEU A 44 -0.63 3.00 -2.60
N HIS A 45 -0.88 3.08 -3.91
CA HIS A 45 -1.61 4.20 -4.52
C HIS A 45 -3.00 4.40 -3.92
N LYS A 46 -3.65 3.35 -3.41
CA LYS A 46 -4.98 3.45 -2.77
C LYS A 46 -4.98 4.19 -1.44
N LEU A 47 -3.83 4.39 -0.80
CA LEU A 47 -3.75 5.17 0.44
C LEU A 47 -4.07 6.65 0.24
N ASN A 48 -3.60 7.21 -0.88
CA ASN A 48 -3.80 8.62 -1.21
C ASN A 48 -3.92 8.79 -2.73
N PRO A 49 -5.03 8.33 -3.32
CA PRO A 49 -5.18 8.35 -4.76
C PRO A 49 -5.61 9.75 -5.23
N PHE A 50 -5.14 10.17 -6.40
CA PHE A 50 -5.55 11.45 -6.98
C PHE A 50 -7.05 11.49 -7.33
N GLN A 51 -7.60 10.34 -7.74
CA GLN A 51 -9.03 10.12 -7.96
C GLN A 51 -9.52 8.96 -7.10
N SER A 52 -10.80 8.96 -6.71
CA SER A 52 -11.39 7.88 -5.91
C SER A 52 -11.08 6.51 -6.51
N HIS A 53 -10.37 5.68 -5.76
CA HIS A 53 -9.96 4.35 -6.20
C HIS A 53 -10.10 3.32 -5.07
N PRO A 54 -11.32 3.08 -4.59
CA PRO A 54 -11.55 2.21 -3.43
C PRO A 54 -11.08 0.77 -3.69
N TYR A 55 -10.77 0.06 -2.61
CA TYR A 55 -10.50 -1.37 -2.67
C TYR A 55 -11.77 -2.14 -3.06
N LYS A 56 -11.63 -3.06 -4.01
CA LYS A 56 -12.72 -3.92 -4.47
C LYS A 56 -12.40 -5.38 -4.21
N MET A 57 -12.93 -5.92 -3.11
CA MET A 57 -12.64 -7.31 -2.70
C MET A 57 -12.93 -8.35 -3.80
N ALA A 58 -14.01 -8.19 -4.57
CA ALA A 58 -14.35 -9.15 -5.62
C ALA A 58 -13.25 -9.28 -6.69
N GLU A 59 -12.65 -8.16 -7.09
CA GLU A 59 -11.68 -8.02 -8.18
C GLU A 59 -10.22 -8.12 -7.70
N GLU A 60 -9.94 -7.67 -6.48
CA GLU A 60 -8.58 -7.42 -5.99
C GLU A 60 -8.13 -8.40 -4.91
N TRP A 61 -9.00 -9.29 -4.45
CA TRP A 61 -8.63 -10.36 -3.53
C TRP A 61 -7.72 -11.41 -4.19
N THR A 62 -6.90 -12.07 -3.38
CA THR A 62 -5.94 -13.07 -3.86
C THR A 62 -6.58 -14.24 -4.57
N ILE A 63 -6.11 -14.52 -5.78
CA ILE A 63 -6.58 -15.62 -6.62
C ILE A 63 -6.28 -16.96 -5.91
N GLY A 64 -7.20 -17.93 -6.01
CA GLY A 64 -7.09 -19.23 -5.33
C GLY A 64 -7.44 -19.21 -3.83
N ARG A 65 -7.67 -18.03 -3.23
CA ARG A 65 -8.01 -17.88 -1.81
C ARG A 65 -9.40 -17.29 -1.59
N ARG A 66 -10.31 -17.39 -2.55
CA ARG A 66 -11.65 -16.76 -2.47
C ARG A 66 -12.47 -17.25 -1.26
N ASN A 67 -12.25 -18.48 -0.81
CA ASN A 67 -12.92 -19.05 0.35
C ASN A 67 -12.40 -18.52 1.70
N GLN A 68 -11.30 -17.75 1.69
CA GLN A 68 -10.69 -17.14 2.88
C GLN A 68 -11.07 -15.65 3.01
N ARG A 69 -12.10 -15.19 2.29
CA ARG A 69 -12.57 -13.80 2.30
C ARG A 69 -13.33 -13.50 3.59
N TYR A 70 -12.78 -12.63 4.41
CA TYR A 70 -13.46 -12.08 5.59
C TYR A 70 -13.63 -10.57 5.41
N ILE A 71 -14.82 -10.05 5.75
CA ILE A 71 -15.12 -8.61 5.66
C ILE A 71 -14.21 -7.79 6.59
N SER A 72 -13.81 -8.37 7.73
CA SER A 72 -12.90 -7.76 8.71
C SER A 72 -11.42 -7.86 8.35
N GLN A 73 -11.06 -8.48 7.22
CA GLN A 73 -9.66 -8.66 6.85
C GLN A 73 -8.97 -7.32 6.60
N VAL A 74 -7.91 -7.04 7.35
CA VAL A 74 -7.03 -5.90 7.09
C VAL A 74 -6.13 -6.24 5.89
N ILE A 75 -6.33 -5.52 4.79
CA ILE A 75 -5.57 -5.68 3.54
C ILE A 75 -4.31 -4.83 3.54
N PHE A 76 -4.35 -3.70 4.26
CA PHE A 76 -3.29 -2.71 4.26
C PHE A 76 -3.05 -2.20 5.68
N GLU A 77 -1.80 -2.27 6.12
CA GLU A 77 -1.30 -1.73 7.38
C GLU A 77 -0.22 -0.68 7.07
N ALA A 78 -0.23 0.44 7.79
CA ALA A 78 0.78 1.49 7.63
C ALA A 78 1.28 1.99 8.98
N SER A 79 2.59 2.21 9.04
CA SER A 79 3.25 2.99 10.09
C SER A 79 3.47 4.40 9.56
N ILE A 80 2.86 5.40 10.22
CA ILE A 80 2.88 6.80 9.81
C ILE A 80 3.45 7.63 10.96
N GLU A 81 4.37 8.52 10.64
CA GLU A 81 4.88 9.53 11.57
C GLU A 81 4.22 10.88 11.31
N LEU A 82 3.86 11.59 12.38
CA LEU A 82 3.35 12.96 12.33
C LEU A 82 4.51 13.92 12.59
N ASN A 83 4.94 14.65 11.57
CA ASN A 83 5.92 15.72 11.73
C ASN A 83 5.21 17.08 11.75
N SER A 84 5.43 17.91 12.78
CA SER A 84 4.82 19.22 12.96
C SER A 84 5.44 20.37 12.13
N GLU A 85 6.50 20.13 11.35
CA GLU A 85 7.41 21.23 10.95
C GLU A 85 7.20 21.93 9.59
N ASN A 86 6.21 21.57 8.75
CA ASN A 86 6.04 22.21 7.43
C ASN A 86 5.02 23.36 7.41
N GLN A 87 5.19 24.38 8.25
CA GLN A 87 4.47 25.67 8.16
C GLN A 87 5.28 26.82 7.51
N LEU A 88 6.52 26.60 7.04
CA LEU A 88 7.43 27.71 6.65
C LEU A 88 7.99 27.66 5.21
N LYS A 89 7.21 27.23 4.21
CA LYS A 89 7.58 27.44 2.78
C LYS A 89 6.43 27.90 1.88
N LEU A 90 5.50 28.66 2.43
CA LEU A 90 4.57 29.47 1.65
C LEU A 90 4.65 30.89 2.21
N ASN A 91 5.56 31.70 1.65
CA ASN A 91 5.61 33.15 1.78
C ASN A 91 6.28 33.68 0.51
N PRO A 92 5.94 34.89 0.06
CA PRO A 92 4.61 35.43 -0.27
C PRO A 92 4.31 35.35 -1.78
#